data_AF-A0A7V9L5K4-F1
#
_entry.id   AF-A0A7V9L5K4-F1
#
_cell.length_a   1.000
_cell.length_b   1.000
_cell.length_c   1.000
_cell.angle_alpha   90.00
_cell.angle_beta   90.00
_cell.angle_gamma   90.00
#
_symmetry.space_group_name_H-M   'P 1'
#
loop_
_entity.id
_entity.type
_entity.pdbx_description
1 polymer ?
#
loop_
_entity_poly.entity_id
_entity_poly.type
_entity_poly.pdbx_seq_one_letter_code
_entity_poly.pdbx_strand_id
1 'polypeptide(L)'
;MSGGETSRSQQTMLTILALFAGLALSAVWGLAAGSTSATLALANAYKVPMVILLSALTALPAGLVALRLLGAPLPAQQLVGAFASAIFGGTLVLATLAPLVAIYYHTSSKAGLPLALGSVFVALATASLLFARAVVRRLADHPRRASSFIAVAVLVVLFLAALLQFVGMASPIIDAGTRFDGGFDAVFSR
;
A
#
# COMPACT_ATOMS: atom_id res chain seq x y z
N MET A 1 14.21 -32.30 18.24
CA MET A 1 14.13 -30.85 17.89
C MET A 1 12.81 -30.61 17.17
N SER A 2 11.75 -30.29 17.92
CA SER A 2 10.38 -30.03 17.43
C SER A 2 10.22 -28.53 17.13
N GLY A 3 10.90 -28.05 16.08
CA GLY A 3 10.90 -26.63 15.67
C GLY A 3 10.25 -26.37 14.32
N GLY A 4 9.31 -27.21 13.87
CA GLY A 4 8.84 -27.24 12.48
C GLY A 4 7.48 -26.61 12.19
N GLU A 5 6.66 -26.34 13.21
CA GLU A 5 5.27 -25.89 13.04
C GLU A 5 5.03 -24.56 13.77
N THR A 6 5.56 -23.46 13.23
CA THR A 6 4.77 -22.23 13.35
C THR A 6 3.48 -22.51 12.58
N SER A 7 2.41 -22.83 13.32
CA SER A 7 1.16 -23.33 12.74
C SER A 7 0.66 -22.40 11.63
N ARG A 8 0.08 -22.95 10.57
CA ARG A 8 -0.56 -22.16 9.50
C ARG A 8 -1.53 -21.11 10.06
N SER A 9 -2.14 -21.40 11.22
CA SER A 9 -2.97 -20.46 11.96
C SER A 9 -2.19 -19.24 12.45
N GLN A 10 -0.99 -19.42 13.02
CA GLN A 10 -0.12 -18.33 13.46
C GLN A 10 0.32 -17.46 12.29
N GLN A 11 0.69 -18.05 11.15
CA GLN A 11 1.07 -17.28 9.96
C GLN A 11 -0.10 -16.45 9.42
N THR A 12 -1.31 -17.01 9.42
CA THR A 12 -2.53 -16.31 8.99
C THR A 12 -2.87 -15.19 9.97
N MET A 13 -2.78 -15.44 11.27
CA MET A 13 -2.99 -14.45 12.32
C MET A 13 -2.00 -13.29 12.19
N LEU A 14 -0.72 -13.55 11.96
CA LEU A 14 0.30 -12.51 11.75
C LEU A 14 0.02 -11.70 10.47
N THR A 15 -0.46 -12.36 9.41
CA THR A 15 -0.84 -11.68 8.15
C THR A 15 -2.01 -10.72 8.39
N ILE A 16 -3.04 -11.18 9.11
CA ILE A 16 -4.21 -10.37 9.49
C ILE A 16 -3.76 -9.20 10.37
N LEU A 17 -2.95 -9.46 11.39
CA LEU A 17 -2.44 -8.43 12.30
C LEU A 17 -1.60 -7.38 11.56
N ALA A 18 -0.75 -7.80 10.61
CA ALA A 18 0.03 -6.88 9.80
C ALA A 18 -0.86 -5.96 8.94
N LEU A 19 -1.95 -6.50 8.35
CA LEU A 19 -2.91 -5.68 7.61
C LEU A 19 -3.62 -4.69 8.53
N PHE A 20 -4.17 -5.13 9.66
CA PHE A 20 -4.85 -4.24 10.61
C PHE A 20 -3.91 -3.16 11.17
N ALA A 21 -2.70 -3.54 11.56
CA ALA A 21 -1.68 -2.59 12.01
C ALA A 21 -1.33 -1.60 10.90
N GLY A 22 -1.17 -2.06 9.66
CA GLY A 22 -0.89 -1.18 8.52
C GLY A 22 -2.02 -0.18 8.25
N LEU A 23 -3.28 -0.63 8.32
CA LEU A 23 -4.44 0.25 8.21
C LEU A 23 -4.46 1.30 9.32
N ALA A 24 -4.23 0.91 10.57
CA ALA A 24 -4.14 1.84 11.70
C ALA A 24 -3.00 2.87 11.52
N LEU A 25 -1.82 2.43 11.07
CA LEU A 25 -0.68 3.31 10.78
C LEU A 25 -0.98 4.29 9.64
N SER A 26 -1.71 3.85 8.62
CA SER A 26 -2.13 4.74 7.53
C SER A 26 -3.14 5.80 7.98
N ALA A 27 -3.99 5.50 8.97
CA ALA A 27 -4.89 6.47 9.58
C ALA A 27 -4.12 7.60 10.29
N VAL A 28 -3.03 7.25 10.99
CA VAL A 28 -2.14 8.23 11.64
C VAL A 28 -1.56 9.21 10.63
N TRP A 29 -1.12 8.73 9.48
CA TRP A 29 -0.67 9.60 8.40
C TRP A 29 -1.81 10.44 7.81
N GLY A 30 -3.00 9.87 7.63
CA GLY A 30 -4.18 10.61 7.17
C GLY A 30 -4.54 11.79 8.07
N LEU A 31 -4.52 11.57 9.40
CA LEU A 31 -4.71 12.63 10.39
C LEU A 31 -3.69 13.75 10.22
N ALA A 32 -2.41 13.41 10.04
CA ALA A 32 -1.35 14.38 9.83
C ALA A 32 -1.51 15.17 8.51
N ALA A 33 -1.86 14.49 7.42
CA ALA A 33 -2.08 15.11 6.12
C ALA A 33 -3.30 16.05 6.09
N GLY A 34 -4.33 15.76 6.89
CA GLY A 34 -5.52 16.60 7.05
C GLY A 34 -5.44 17.59 8.20
N SER A 35 -4.28 17.74 8.85
CA SER A 35 -4.17 18.42 10.15
C SER A 35 -4.49 19.93 10.13
N THR A 36 -4.61 20.54 8.95
CA THR A 36 -5.04 21.94 8.79
C THR A 36 -6.51 22.17 9.15
N SER A 37 -7.34 21.13 9.14
CA SER A 37 -8.76 21.19 9.48
C SER A 37 -9.19 19.95 10.24
N ALA A 38 -9.81 20.11 11.41
CA ALA A 38 -10.27 18.98 12.23
C ALA A 38 -11.22 18.04 11.45
N THR A 39 -12.10 18.62 10.63
CA THR A 39 -13.01 17.86 9.76
C THR A 39 -12.25 17.06 8.71
N LEU A 40 -11.22 17.65 8.08
CA LEU A 40 -10.40 16.98 7.07
C LEU A 40 -9.52 15.89 7.69
N ALA A 41 -8.90 16.16 8.84
CA ALA A 41 -8.13 15.17 9.59
C ALA A 41 -8.98 13.94 9.93
N LEU A 42 -10.18 14.16 10.49
CA LEU A 42 -11.10 13.07 10.84
C LEU A 42 -11.58 12.31 9.60
N ALA A 43 -11.85 13.02 8.50
CA ALA A 43 -12.18 12.41 7.23
C ALA A 43 -11.05 11.51 6.70
N ASN A 44 -9.82 12.00 6.75
CA ASN A 44 -8.64 11.27 6.27
C ASN A 44 -8.29 10.06 7.14
N ALA A 45 -8.60 10.12 8.43
CA ALA A 45 -8.38 9.02 9.37
C ALA A 45 -9.08 7.73 8.92
N TYR A 46 -10.24 7.82 8.27
CA TYR A 46 -10.91 6.65 7.70
C TYR A 46 -10.75 6.52 6.18
N LYS A 47 -10.65 7.62 5.42
CA LYS A 47 -10.49 7.58 3.95
C LYS A 47 -9.19 6.90 3.54
N VAL A 48 -8.06 7.23 4.18
CA VAL A 48 -6.75 6.69 3.78
C VAL A 48 -6.67 5.16 3.99
N PRO A 49 -7.03 4.61 5.18
CA PRO A 49 -7.10 3.15 5.34
C PRO A 49 -8.08 2.50 4.38
N MET A 50 -9.25 3.12 4.15
CA MET A 50 -10.26 2.60 3.22
C MET A 50 -9.71 2.49 1.80
N VAL A 51 -9.04 3.53 1.30
CA VAL A 51 -8.42 3.55 -0.04
C VAL A 51 -7.40 2.42 -0.16
N ILE A 52 -6.52 2.23 0.83
CA ILE A 52 -5.51 1.15 0.82
C ILE A 52 -6.19 -0.23 0.84
N LEU A 53 -7.20 -0.41 1.70
CA LEU A 53 -7.92 -1.67 1.82
C LEU A 53 -8.65 -2.05 0.53
N LEU A 54 -9.41 -1.11 -0.05
CA LEU A 54 -10.14 -1.35 -1.29
C LEU A 54 -9.19 -1.63 -2.46
N SER A 55 -8.08 -0.89 -2.55
CA SER A 55 -7.05 -1.15 -3.56
C SER A 55 -6.45 -2.54 -3.44
N ALA A 56 -6.15 -2.98 -2.21
CA ALA A 56 -5.65 -4.32 -1.93
C ALA A 56 -6.67 -5.40 -2.31
N LEU A 57 -7.94 -5.21 -1.96
CA LEU A 57 -9.03 -6.13 -2.30
C LEU A 57 -9.29 -6.22 -3.80
N THR A 58 -9.12 -5.13 -4.55
CA THR A 58 -9.23 -5.12 -6.02
C THR A 58 -8.06 -5.85 -6.69
N ALA A 59 -6.83 -5.64 -6.21
CA ALA A 59 -5.64 -6.19 -6.84
C ALA A 59 -5.41 -7.68 -6.55
N LEU A 60 -5.78 -8.15 -5.36
CA LEU A 60 -5.54 -9.53 -4.91
C LEU A 60 -6.15 -10.59 -5.84
N PRO A 61 -7.44 -10.54 -6.21
CA PRO A 61 -8.04 -11.51 -7.13
C PRO A 61 -7.30 -11.60 -8.46
N ALA A 62 -6.92 -10.45 -9.02
CA ALA A 62 -6.22 -10.42 -10.30
C ALA A 62 -4.80 -11.01 -10.21
N GLY A 63 -4.07 -10.75 -9.12
CA GLY A 63 -2.78 -11.39 -8.86
C GLY A 63 -2.90 -12.91 -8.70
N LEU A 64 -3.96 -13.38 -8.02
CA LEU A 64 -4.24 -14.80 -7.86
C LEU A 64 -4.60 -15.46 -9.20
N VAL A 65 -5.42 -14.81 -10.03
CA VAL A 65 -5.74 -15.28 -11.38
C VAL A 65 -4.48 -15.35 -12.24
N ALA A 66 -3.64 -14.32 -12.21
CA ALA A 66 -2.37 -14.30 -12.94
C ALA A 66 -1.43 -15.44 -12.49
N LEU A 67 -1.32 -15.72 -11.19
CA LEU A 67 -0.56 -16.87 -10.68
C LEU A 67 -1.07 -18.19 -11.26
N ARG A 68 -2.40 -18.37 -11.32
CA ARG A 68 -3.03 -19.59 -11.83
C ARG A 68 -2.86 -19.76 -13.33
N LEU A 69 -3.09 -18.71 -14.11
CA LEU A 69 -2.97 -18.74 -15.57
C LEU A 69 -1.53 -18.99 -16.02
N LEU A 70 -0.55 -18.46 -15.29
CA LEU A 70 0.86 -18.59 -15.63
C LEU A 70 1.52 -19.86 -15.06
N GLY A 71 0.76 -20.70 -14.33
CA GLY A 71 1.28 -21.91 -13.69
C GLY A 71 2.46 -21.62 -12.75
N ALA A 72 2.41 -20.48 -12.06
CA ALA A 72 3.50 -20.01 -11.22
C ALA A 72 3.66 -20.89 -9.97
N PRO A 73 4.89 -21.27 -9.57
CA PRO A 73 5.14 -22.14 -8.42
C PRO A 73 4.89 -21.47 -7.05
N LEU A 74 4.48 -20.20 -7.02
CA LEU A 74 4.31 -19.45 -5.77
C LEU A 74 2.96 -19.76 -5.11
N PRO A 75 2.93 -20.28 -3.87
CA PRO A 75 1.66 -20.52 -3.16
C PRO A 75 0.91 -19.21 -2.87
N ALA A 76 -0.41 -19.22 -3.07
CA ALA A 76 -1.27 -18.06 -2.84
C ALA A 76 -1.10 -17.45 -1.44
N GLN A 77 -1.01 -18.28 -0.40
CA GLN A 77 -0.81 -17.83 0.98
C GLN A 77 0.51 -17.05 1.16
N GLN A 78 1.57 -17.45 0.45
CA GLN A 78 2.85 -16.74 0.51
C GLN A 78 2.78 -15.40 -0.21
N LEU A 79 2.06 -15.33 -1.34
CA LEU A 79 1.81 -14.06 -2.04
C LEU A 79 1.03 -13.09 -1.15
N VAL A 80 -0.05 -13.55 -0.53
CA VAL A 80 -0.89 -12.74 0.37
C VAL A 80 -0.08 -12.27 1.58
N GLY A 81 0.70 -13.16 2.21
CA GLY A 81 1.56 -12.80 3.34
C GLY A 81 2.63 -11.78 2.97
N ALA A 82 3.28 -11.94 1.80
CA ALA A 82 4.24 -10.97 1.30
C ALA A 82 3.59 -9.61 0.99
N PHE A 83 2.37 -9.62 0.43
CA PHE A 83 1.63 -8.40 0.10
C PHE A 83 1.17 -7.65 1.35
N ALA A 84 0.64 -8.36 2.35
CA ALA A 84 0.30 -7.80 3.66
C ALA A 84 1.52 -7.18 4.35
N SER A 85 2.65 -7.90 4.33
CA SER A 85 3.92 -7.40 4.91
C SER A 85 4.42 -6.13 4.20
N ALA A 86 4.23 -6.05 2.87
CA ALA A 86 4.58 -4.88 2.08
C ALA A 86 3.69 -3.67 2.39
N ILE A 87 2.36 -3.87 2.50
CA ILE A 87 1.42 -2.83 2.92
C ILE A 87 1.78 -2.34 4.32
N PHE A 88 2.03 -3.25 5.27
CA PHE A 88 2.49 -2.90 6.61
C PHE A 88 3.77 -2.07 6.57
N GLY A 89 4.80 -2.51 5.83
CA GLY A 89 6.05 -1.77 5.70
C GLY A 89 5.89 -0.38 5.09
N GLY A 90 5.07 -0.23 4.05
CA GLY A 90 4.78 1.06 3.44
C GLY A 90 4.03 2.01 4.38
N THR A 91 2.99 1.52 5.05
CA THR A 91 2.21 2.31 6.02
C THR A 91 3.00 2.66 7.27
N LEU A 92 3.97 1.83 7.68
CA LEU A 92 4.92 2.16 8.74
C LEU A 92 5.81 3.35 8.35
N VAL A 93 6.27 3.41 7.10
CA VAL A 93 7.00 4.58 6.58
C VAL A 93 6.11 5.82 6.60
N LEU A 94 4.85 5.71 6.17
CA LEU A 94 3.88 6.82 6.26
C LEU A 94 3.72 7.31 7.70
N ALA A 95 3.45 6.41 8.64
CA ALA A 95 3.30 6.77 10.05
C ALA A 95 4.56 7.41 10.64
N THR A 96 5.76 6.94 10.24
CA THR A 96 7.04 7.52 10.66
C THR A 96 7.22 8.95 10.14
N LEU A 97 6.74 9.23 8.91
CA LEU A 97 6.80 10.56 8.30
C LEU A 97 5.62 11.47 8.70
N ALA A 98 4.59 10.94 9.36
CA ALA A 98 3.40 11.70 9.73
C ALA A 98 3.69 12.94 10.59
N PRO A 99 4.55 12.90 11.63
CA PRO A 99 4.88 14.09 12.41
C PRO A 99 5.55 15.19 11.56
N LEU A 100 6.42 14.79 10.62
CA LEU A 100 7.07 15.73 9.70
C LEU A 100 6.05 16.41 8.79
N VAL A 101 5.14 15.63 8.21
CA VAL A 101 4.04 16.15 7.38
C VAL A 101 3.19 17.14 8.18
N ALA A 102 2.79 16.79 9.41
CA ALA A 102 1.98 17.67 10.27
C ALA A 102 2.67 19.00 10.59
N ILE A 103 3.95 18.97 10.98
CA ILE A 103 4.74 20.18 11.27
C ILE A 103 4.82 21.08 10.03
N TYR A 104 5.11 20.52 8.86
CA TYR A 104 5.25 21.31 7.64
C TYR A 104 3.94 21.88 7.12
N TYR A 105 2.80 21.21 7.34
CA TYR A 105 1.49 21.80 7.05
C TYR A 105 1.18 23.03 7.92
N HIS A 106 1.66 23.07 9.15
CA HIS A 106 1.45 24.21 10.06
C HIS A 106 2.50 25.31 9.93
N THR A 107 3.69 24.99 9.40
CA THR A 107 4.83 25.93 9.34
C THR A 107 5.09 26.47 7.93
N SER A 108 4.65 25.80 6.87
CA SER A 108 4.94 26.21 5.50
C SER A 108 3.85 25.83 4.50
N SER A 109 3.18 26.84 3.96
CA SER A 109 2.19 26.69 2.89
C SER A 109 2.78 26.12 1.58
N LYS A 110 4.09 26.24 1.36
CA LYS A 110 4.77 25.75 0.15
C LYS A 110 5.33 24.34 0.30
N ALA A 111 5.74 23.93 1.51
CA ALA A 111 6.44 22.67 1.73
C ALA A 111 5.52 21.52 2.21
N GLY A 112 4.35 21.83 2.81
CA GLY A 112 3.42 20.81 3.30
C GLY A 112 2.97 19.82 2.21
N LEU A 113 2.49 20.33 1.07
CA LEU A 113 2.01 19.48 -0.04
C LEU A 113 3.13 18.61 -0.66
N PRO A 114 4.30 19.16 -1.07
CA PRO A 114 5.39 18.34 -1.58
C PRO A 114 5.87 17.25 -0.61
N LEU A 115 5.91 17.53 0.70
CA LEU A 115 6.29 16.54 1.69
C LEU A 115 5.24 15.44 1.86
N ALA A 116 3.95 15.79 1.85
CA ALA A 116 2.87 14.82 1.90
C ALA A 116 2.95 13.87 0.69
N LEU A 117 3.01 14.41 -0.53
CA LEU A 117 3.14 13.61 -1.75
C LEU A 117 4.44 12.80 -1.76
N GLY A 118 5.56 13.42 -1.39
CA GLY A 118 6.86 12.76 -1.29
C GLY A 118 6.83 11.57 -0.34
N SER A 119 6.18 11.70 0.83
CA SER A 119 6.04 10.61 1.79
C SER A 119 5.25 9.43 1.23
N VAL A 120 4.22 9.68 0.42
CA VAL A 120 3.46 8.64 -0.29
C VAL A 120 4.34 7.91 -1.29
N PHE A 121 5.13 8.62 -2.10
CA PHE A 121 6.05 7.98 -3.05
C PHE A 121 7.13 7.14 -2.35
N VAL A 122 7.71 7.64 -1.25
CA VAL A 122 8.70 6.88 -0.46
C VAL A 122 8.08 5.62 0.15
N ALA A 123 6.86 5.72 0.66
CA ALA A 123 6.12 4.58 1.19
C ALA A 123 5.79 3.54 0.11
N LEU A 124 5.32 3.96 -1.06
CA LEU A 124 5.05 3.08 -2.20
C LEU A 124 6.30 2.40 -2.73
N ALA A 125 7.41 3.13 -2.84
CA ALA A 125 8.69 2.58 -3.23
C ALA A 125 9.16 1.52 -2.22
N THR A 126 9.05 1.83 -0.92
CA THR A 126 9.42 0.89 0.15
C THR A 126 8.56 -0.36 0.16
N ALA A 127 7.23 -0.22 0.06
CA ALA A 127 6.32 -1.36 -0.04
C ALA A 127 6.64 -2.23 -1.26
N SER A 128 6.87 -1.62 -2.43
CA SER A 128 7.22 -2.33 -3.66
C SER A 128 8.54 -3.08 -3.53
N LEU A 129 9.57 -2.48 -2.93
CA LEU A 129 10.87 -3.11 -2.67
C LEU A 129 10.76 -4.27 -1.68
N LEU A 130 10.00 -4.10 -0.59
CA LEU A 130 9.78 -5.16 0.40
C LEU A 130 9.02 -6.34 -0.23
N PHE A 131 8.00 -6.06 -1.04
CA PHE A 131 7.26 -7.08 -1.75
C PHE A 131 8.14 -7.83 -2.75
N ALA A 132 8.86 -7.11 -3.60
CA ALA A 132 9.78 -7.70 -4.58
C ALA A 132 10.85 -8.55 -3.88
N ARG A 133 11.45 -8.05 -2.80
CA ARG A 133 12.44 -8.79 -2.01
C ARG A 133 11.85 -10.06 -1.39
N ALA A 134 10.62 -9.99 -0.85
CA ALA A 134 9.93 -11.15 -0.29
C ALA A 134 9.67 -12.22 -1.35
N VAL A 135 9.21 -11.82 -2.54
CA VAL A 135 8.98 -12.71 -3.68
C VAL A 135 10.28 -13.32 -4.20
N VAL A 136 11.32 -12.50 -4.43
CA VAL A 136 12.62 -12.95 -4.95
C VAL A 136 13.23 -14.02 -4.05
N ARG A 137 13.22 -13.80 -2.73
CA ARG A 137 13.76 -14.76 -1.76
C ARG A 137 13.05 -16.12 -1.79
N ARG A 138 11.78 -16.16 -2.18
CA ARG A 138 10.99 -17.40 -2.28
C ARG A 138 11.19 -18.13 -3.61
N LEU A 139 11.72 -17.45 -4.62
CA LEU A 139 11.85 -17.97 -5.98
C LEU A 139 13.31 -18.23 -6.40
N ALA A 140 14.28 -18.06 -5.49
CA ALA A 140 15.71 -18.12 -5.80
C ALA A 140 16.10 -19.42 -6.54
N ASP A 141 15.46 -20.54 -6.19
CA ASP A 141 15.83 -21.87 -6.68
C ASP A 141 14.83 -22.47 -7.69
N HIS A 142 13.85 -21.70 -8.18
CA HIS A 142 12.79 -22.23 -9.05
C HIS A 142 13.02 -21.96 -10.55
N PRO A 143 12.95 -22.99 -11.44
CA PRO A 143 13.16 -22.84 -12.88
C PRO A 143 12.07 -22.02 -13.59
N ARG A 144 10.90 -21.84 -12.97
CA ARG A 144 9.77 -21.02 -13.49
C ARG A 144 9.66 -19.66 -12.81
N ARG A 145 10.78 -19.04 -12.43
CA ARG A 145 10.79 -17.75 -11.73
C ARG A 145 10.16 -16.61 -12.53
N ALA A 146 10.28 -16.62 -13.86
CA ALA A 146 9.74 -15.58 -14.74
C ALA A 146 8.21 -15.45 -14.66
N SER A 147 7.47 -16.57 -14.63
CA SER A 147 6.00 -16.54 -14.56
C SER A 147 5.49 -15.95 -13.25
N SER A 148 6.15 -16.26 -12.13
CA SER A 148 5.83 -15.65 -10.83
C SER A 148 6.05 -14.14 -10.82
N PHE A 149 7.09 -13.64 -11.50
CA PHE A 149 7.32 -12.19 -11.60
C PHE A 149 6.25 -11.47 -12.38
N ILE A 150 5.75 -12.07 -13.47
CA ILE A 150 4.65 -11.48 -14.25
C ILE A 150 3.39 -11.38 -13.38
N ALA A 151 3.03 -12.44 -12.63
CA ALA A 151 1.88 -12.38 -11.72
C ALA A 151 2.02 -11.31 -10.63
N VAL A 152 3.23 -11.15 -10.10
CA VAL A 152 3.58 -10.11 -9.12
C VAL A 152 3.50 -8.71 -9.73
N ALA A 153 3.99 -8.53 -10.96
CA ALA A 153 3.88 -7.28 -11.69
C ALA A 153 2.41 -6.91 -11.94
N VAL A 154 1.58 -7.87 -12.37
CA VAL A 154 0.13 -7.67 -12.55
C VAL A 154 -0.53 -7.20 -11.25
N LEU A 155 -0.23 -7.86 -10.13
CA LEU A 155 -0.76 -7.46 -8.82
C LEU A 155 -0.35 -6.04 -8.45
N VAL A 156 0.93 -5.68 -8.59
CA VAL A 156 1.44 -4.35 -8.24
C VAL A 156 0.82 -3.28 -9.13
N VAL A 157 0.78 -3.51 -10.44
CA VAL A 157 0.20 -2.56 -11.41
C VAL A 157 -1.28 -2.31 -11.10
N LEU A 158 -2.05 -3.37 -10.85
CA LEU A 158 -3.47 -3.23 -10.52
C LEU A 158 -3.70 -2.60 -9.16
N PHE A 159 -2.85 -2.87 -8.17
CA PHE A 159 -2.90 -2.17 -6.89
C PHE A 159 -2.67 -0.68 -7.05
N LEU A 160 -1.65 -0.28 -7.82
CA LEU A 160 -1.35 1.14 -8.06
C LEU A 160 -2.45 1.84 -8.87
N ALA A 161 -3.01 1.16 -9.87
CA ALA A 161 -4.13 1.70 -10.65
C ALA A 161 -5.39 1.88 -9.79
N ALA A 162 -5.73 0.87 -8.98
CA ALA A 162 -6.85 0.96 -8.04
C ALA A 162 -6.61 2.05 -7.00
N LEU A 163 -5.40 2.16 -6.45
CA LEU A 163 -5.02 3.20 -5.51
C LEU A 163 -5.24 4.59 -6.10
N LEU A 164 -4.76 4.83 -7.32
CA LEU A 164 -4.95 6.09 -8.02
C LEU A 164 -6.45 6.43 -8.19
N GLN A 165 -7.27 5.46 -8.58
CA GLN A 165 -8.70 5.65 -8.77
C GLN A 165 -9.44 5.93 -7.46
N PHE A 166 -9.15 5.13 -6.41
CA PHE A 166 -9.78 5.30 -5.11
C PHE A 166 -9.35 6.60 -4.42
N VAL A 167 -8.10 7.07 -4.62
CA VAL A 167 -7.67 8.40 -4.18
C VAL A 167 -8.52 9.50 -4.83
N GLY A 168 -8.74 9.44 -6.14
CA GLY A 168 -9.61 10.39 -6.84
C GLY A 168 -11.03 10.42 -6.29
N MET A 169 -11.63 9.26 -6.02
CA MET A 169 -12.98 9.18 -5.43
C MET A 169 -13.04 9.63 -3.96
N ALA A 170 -11.95 9.47 -3.20
CA ALA A 170 -11.87 9.89 -1.80
C ALA A 170 -11.47 11.36 -1.63
N SER A 171 -11.15 12.06 -2.74
CA SER A 171 -10.75 13.47 -2.73
C SER A 171 -11.84 14.38 -2.11
N PRO A 172 -11.46 15.48 -1.43
CA PRO A 172 -10.09 15.85 -1.07
C PRO A 172 -9.55 15.01 0.09
N ILE A 173 -8.30 14.55 -0.06
CA ILE A 173 -7.45 14.03 1.01
C ILE A 173 -6.47 15.12 1.46
N ILE A 174 -6.02 15.96 0.53
CA ILE A 174 -5.18 17.12 0.81
C ILE A 174 -6.01 18.37 0.50
N ASP A 175 -5.88 19.40 1.33
CA ASP A 175 -6.66 20.65 1.22
C ASP A 175 -6.31 21.46 -0.05
N ALA A 176 -5.11 21.22 -0.61
CA ALA A 176 -4.71 21.76 -1.90
C ALA A 176 -5.20 20.88 -3.05
N GLY A 177 -5.83 21.48 -4.07
CA GLY A 177 -6.20 20.77 -5.29
C GLY A 177 -4.99 20.09 -5.94
N THR A 178 -5.04 18.78 -6.08
CA THR A 178 -3.98 17.96 -6.67
C THR A 178 -4.43 17.36 -8.00
N ARG A 179 -3.47 17.01 -8.87
CA ARG A 179 -3.78 16.27 -10.12
C ARG A 179 -4.42 14.91 -9.86
N PHE A 180 -4.30 14.38 -8.65
CA PHE A 180 -4.87 13.09 -8.25
C PHE A 180 -6.36 13.17 -7.93
N ASP A 181 -6.92 14.38 -7.78
CA ASP A 181 -8.33 14.56 -7.40
C ASP A 181 -9.30 14.10 -8.48
N GLY A 182 -8.88 14.07 -9.75
CA GLY A 182 -9.70 13.58 -10.86
C GLY A 182 -9.44 12.11 -11.24
N GLY A 183 -8.71 11.34 -10.44
CA GLY A 183 -8.42 9.93 -10.71
C GLY A 183 -7.52 9.72 -11.94
N PHE A 184 -7.69 8.57 -12.62
CA PHE A 184 -6.84 8.19 -13.75
C PHE A 184 -6.93 9.20 -14.91
N ASP A 185 -8.14 9.62 -15.28
CA ASP A 185 -8.37 10.49 -16.43
C ASP A 185 -7.70 11.86 -16.28
N ALA A 186 -7.66 12.42 -15.07
CA ALA A 186 -7.03 13.71 -14.82
C ALA A 186 -5.49 13.68 -14.86
N VAL A 187 -4.88 12.51 -14.61
CA VAL A 187 -3.41 12.37 -14.64
C VAL A 187 -2.88 12.36 -16.08
N PHE A 188 -3.64 11.83 -17.04
CA PHE A 188 -3.18 11.63 -18.42
C PHE A 188 -3.78 12.59 -19.46
N SER A 189 -4.72 13.47 -19.08
CA SER A 189 -5.45 14.35 -20.00
C SER A 189 -4.85 15.74 -20.23
N ARG A 190 -3.59 16.00 -19.87
CA ARG A 190 -2.91 17.29 -20.11
C ARG A 190 -1.46 17.16 -20.55
#